data_AF-A0A351VL15-F1
#
_entry.id   AF-A0A351VL15-F1
#
_cell.length_a   1.000
_cell.length_b   1.000
_cell.length_c   1.000
_cell.angle_alpha   90.00
_cell.angle_beta   90.00
_cell.angle_gamma   90.00
#
_symmetry.space_group_name_H-M   'P 1'
#
loop_
_entity.id
_entity.type
_entity.pdbx_description
1 polymer ?
#
loop_
_entity_poly.entity_id
_entity_poly.type
_entity_poly.pdbx_seq_one_letter_code
_entity_poly.pdbx_strand_id
1 'polypeptide(L)' 'DRIGDGAKVFLGSAELGAVASTMGKLPTVAEFMAVYNEKIVPNKEKIYRYLQFDEMPEYK' A
#
# COMPACT_ATOMS: atom_id res chain seq x y z
N ASP A 1 25.76 0.87 4.39
CA ASP A 1 24.38 1.01 4.90
C ASP A 1 23.44 1.60 3.86
N ARG A 2 22.43 0.84 3.38
CA ARG A 2 21.61 1.23 2.22
C ARG A 2 20.60 2.33 2.54
N ILE A 3 19.91 2.18 3.67
CA ILE A 3 18.84 3.10 4.11
C ILE A 3 19.32 3.93 5.33
N GLY A 4 20.35 3.47 6.05
CA GLY A 4 20.98 4.19 7.15
C GLY A 4 21.76 3.26 8.08
N ASP A 5 22.79 3.79 8.73
CA ASP A 5 23.68 3.03 9.64
C ASP A 5 22.90 2.53 10.86
N GLY A 6 23.00 1.23 11.13
CA GLY A 6 22.29 0.59 12.25
C GLY A 6 20.77 0.48 12.07
N ALA A 7 20.23 0.83 10.89
CA ALA A 7 18.80 0.75 10.62
C ALA A 7 18.33 -0.71 10.45
N LYS A 8 17.18 -1.03 11.05
CA LYS A 8 16.47 -2.29 10.84
C LYS A 8 15.38 -2.09 9.79
N VAL A 9 15.60 -2.64 8.60
CA VAL A 9 14.70 -2.45 7.45
C VAL A 9 13.97 -3.75 7.16
N PHE A 10 12.64 -3.67 7.02
CA PHE A 10 11.76 -4.79 6.71
C PHE A 10 11.07 -4.53 5.38
N LEU A 11 11.08 -5.52 4.49
CA LEU A 11 10.38 -5.45 3.20
C LEU A 11 8.92 -5.90 3.37
N GLY A 12 8.00 -5.15 2.79
CA GLY A 12 6.56 -5.42 2.83
C GLY A 12 5.82 -4.76 1.68
N SER A 13 4.52 -5.04 1.56
CA SER A 13 3.67 -4.41 0.54
C SER A 13 3.44 -2.92 0.84
N ALA A 14 3.06 -2.16 -0.19
CA ALA A 14 2.73 -0.74 -0.04
C ALA A 14 1.59 -0.51 0.99
N GLU A 15 0.61 -1.41 1.00
CA GLU A 15 -0.53 -1.34 1.92
C GLU A 15 -0.11 -1.59 3.36
N LEU A 16 0.74 -2.59 3.60
CA LEU A 16 1.29 -2.85 4.92
C LEU A 16 2.15 -1.66 5.40
N GLY A 17 2.91 -1.04 4.50
CA GLY A 17 3.66 0.18 4.79
C GLY A 17 2.75 1.36 5.18
N ALA A 18 1.63 1.55 4.48
CA ALA A 18 0.64 2.58 4.78
C ALA A 18 -0.02 2.35 6.16
N VAL A 19 -0.39 1.10 6.47
CA VAL A 19 -0.94 0.74 7.79
C VAL A 19 0.09 0.94 8.89
N ALA A 20 1.32 0.44 8.72
CA ALA A 20 2.38 0.52 9.72
C ALA A 20 2.81 1.98 10.00
N SER A 21 2.87 2.82 8.96
CA SER A 21 3.16 4.26 9.12
C SER A 21 2.04 5.00 9.83
N THR A 22 0.78 4.65 9.56
CA THR A 22 -0.38 5.23 10.25
C THR A 22 -0.43 4.82 11.73
N MET A 23 -0.10 3.57 12.05
CA MET A 23 -0.13 3.05 13.43
C MET A 23 1.14 3.36 14.23
N GLY A 24 2.26 3.68 13.57
CA GLY A 24 3.57 3.86 14.20
C GLY A 24 4.22 2.55 14.70
N LYS A 25 3.69 1.38 14.29
CA LYS A 25 4.18 0.05 14.66
C LYS A 25 3.85 -0.97 13.56
N LEU A 26 4.53 -2.11 13.58
CA LEU A 26 4.09 -3.26 12.77
C LEU A 26 2.74 -3.77 13.32
N PRO A 27 1.70 -3.87 12.49
CA PRO A 27 0.40 -4.35 12.93
C PRO A 27 0.42 -5.87 13.12
N THR A 28 -0.52 -6.36 13.94
CA THR A 28 -0.93 -7.77 13.90
C THR A 28 -1.72 -8.06 12.62
N VAL A 29 -1.84 -9.34 12.28
CA VAL A 29 -2.63 -9.76 11.11
C VAL A 29 -4.09 -9.28 11.22
N ALA A 30 -4.69 -9.37 12.41
CA ALA A 30 -6.07 -8.93 12.62
C ALA A 30 -6.24 -7.43 12.42
N GLU A 31 -5.33 -6.60 12.96
CA GLU A 31 -5.35 -5.14 12.77
C GLU A 31 -5.19 -4.77 11.29
N PHE A 32 -4.24 -5.40 10.58
CA PHE A 32 -4.05 -5.17 9.14
C PHE A 32 -5.31 -5.54 8.34
N MET A 33 -5.87 -6.72 8.56
CA MET A 33 -7.05 -7.19 7.82
C MET A 33 -8.28 -6.34 8.11
N ALA A 34 -8.43 -5.80 9.32
CA ALA A 34 -9.51 -4.88 9.64
C ALA A 34 -9.44 -3.61 8.77
N VAL A 35 -8.27 -2.97 8.70
CA VAL A 35 -8.06 -1.76 7.87
C VAL A 35 -8.23 -2.07 6.39
N TYR A 36 -7.68 -3.20 5.92
CA TYR A 36 -7.79 -3.63 4.53
C TYR A 36 -9.25 -3.86 4.11
N ASN A 37 -10.02 -4.56 4.94
CA ASN A 37 -11.44 -4.83 4.66
C ASN A 37 -12.30 -3.57 4.69
N GLU A 38 -11.98 -2.61 5.55
CA GLU A 38 -12.72 -1.35 5.64
C GLU A 38 -12.41 -0.40 4.47
N LYS A 39 -11.12 -0.24 4.12
CA LYS A 39 -10.68 0.81 3.20
C LYS A 39 -10.47 0.33 1.77
N ILE A 40 -9.89 -0.86 1.60
CA ILE A 40 -9.41 -1.36 0.30
C ILE A 40 -10.48 -2.19 -0.40
N VAL A 41 -11.06 -3.17 0.29
CA VAL A 41 -12.02 -4.11 -0.31
C VAL A 41 -13.19 -3.41 -1.04
N PRO A 42 -13.85 -2.39 -0.46
CA PRO A 42 -14.98 -1.73 -1.13
C PRO A 42 -14.59 -0.90 -2.36
N ASN A 43 -13.31 -0.51 -2.47
CA ASN A 43 -12.80 0.40 -3.49
C ASN A 43 -11.80 -0.28 -4.44
N LYS A 44 -11.66 -1.62 -4.35
CA LYS A 44 -10.59 -2.39 -4.97
C LYS A 44 -10.45 -2.13 -6.47
N GLU A 45 -11.58 -2.11 -7.17
CA GLU A 45 -11.65 -1.89 -8.63
C GLU A 45 -11.17 -0.49 -9.03
N LYS A 46 -11.42 0.51 -8.18
CA LYS A 46 -10.99 1.88 -8.41
C LYS A 46 -9.51 2.08 -8.06
N ILE A 47 -9.05 1.44 -6.99
CA ILE A 47 -7.67 1.56 -6.49
C ILE A 47 -6.68 0.88 -7.44
N TYR A 48 -6.98 -0.34 -7.90
CA TYR A 48 -6.04 -1.12 -8.73
C TYR A 48 -6.33 -0.97 -10.23
N ARG A 49 -6.44 0.28 -10.69
CA ARG A 49 -6.56 0.59 -12.11
C ARG A 49 -5.18 0.95 -12.67
N TYR A 50 -4.74 0.20 -13.68
CA TYR A 50 -3.54 0.52 -14.44
C TYR A 50 -3.78 1.67 -15.41
N LEU A 51 -2.71 2.35 -15.81
CA LEU A 51 -2.76 3.36 -16.87
C LEU A 51 -2.79 2.67 -18.24
N GLN A 52 -3.89 2.83 -18.96
CA GLN A 52 -4.06 2.36 -20.34
C GLN A 52 -3.94 3.56 -21.29
N PHE A 53 -2.72 3.88 -21.71
CA PHE A 53 -2.44 5.10 -22.49
C PHE A 53 -3.13 5.10 -23.87
N ASP A 54 -3.31 3.92 -24.47
CA ASP A 54 -4.01 3.71 -25.73
C ASP A 54 -5.52 4.02 -25.65
N GLU A 55 -6.09 3.98 -24.44
CA GLU A 55 -7.49 4.34 -24.18
C GLU A 55 -7.68 5.82 -23.81
N MET A 56 -6.58 6.56 -23.60
CA MET A 56 -6.61 7.96 -23.15
C MET A 56 -6.60 8.94 -24.33
N PRO A 57 -7.60 9.82 -24.49
CA PRO A 57 -7.69 10.77 -25.61
C PRO A 57 -6.47 11.69 -25.76
N GLU A 58 -5.80 12.05 -24.67
CA GLU A 58 -4.65 12.95 -24.65
C GLU A 58 -3.36 12.32 -25.22
N TYR A 59 -3.36 10.99 -25.41
CA TYR A 59 -2.21 10.21 -25.87
C TYR A 59 -2.43 9.55 -27.24
N LYS A 60 -3.50 9.92 -27.95
CA LYS A 60 -3.82 9.49 -29.32
C LYS A 60 -3.32 10.46 -30.38
#